data_AF-A0A2V7EDZ7-F1
#
_entry.id   AF-A0A2V7EDZ7-F1
#
_cell.length_a   1.000
_cell.length_b   1.000
_cell.length_c   1.000
_cell.angle_alpha   90.00
_cell.angle_beta   90.00
_cell.angle_gamma   90.00
#
_symmetry.space_group_name_H-M   'P 1'
#
loop_
_entity.id
_entity.type
_entity.pdbx_description
1 polymer ?
#
loop_
_entity_poly.entity_id
_entity_poly.type
_entity_poly.pdbx_seq_one_letter_code
_entity_poly.pdbx_strand_id
1 'polypeptide(L)'
;MEAVEEHALCCHTAVVIDQSSSRQSSLAPISLALVALVTITSPTSAQHQNHSMAEMPVDTLTSAPTTASRRVSDSAIVADSLLSVCKAYKSDSIDAYSTCIGDGIAALSSAGNIALAMGTLDLVVHTDPSLVLVAHPLAHALGYAVRSTPLTATRLLSECDERYQSGCYHGILQRYFDARMGMPIAQSVLLAPCDGLRGTSEQFRLFDCLHGMGHGLMMYHRYDVNAALTDCDRLASDWDQRSCYSGVFMEHNMGVRMQVFGDGKFGMHRHSMPAAGVVLFKPDDLHYPCDATPARYRRECYELQSDLILPAVNQDYRKASAVCDAAGSPDFVRECYVGLGRNASGGSAFQYVGIRKRCDQASPVGVAFCYQGAARHLAYAPGELPRGAAFCKSLPEGETRTRCWDGLGLQIGGFFSDSASRQRACQSEIPRDVAACVEGAGVPRSLPVRDRP
;
A
#
# COMPACT_ATOMS: atom_id res chain seq x y z
N MET A 1 6.80 -16.77 45.87
CA MET A 1 6.99 -16.52 47.31
C MET A 1 7.45 -15.07 47.42
N GLU A 2 6.69 -14.05 47.80
CA GLU A 2 5.34 -13.77 48.31
C GLU A 2 5.04 -12.33 47.78
N ALA A 3 3.91 -12.01 47.11
CA ALA A 3 2.64 -11.44 47.64
C ALA A 3 2.85 -10.30 48.68
N VAL A 4 2.26 -9.09 48.60
CA VAL A 4 0.82 -8.65 48.70
C VAL A 4 0.81 -7.10 48.42
N GLU A 5 0.01 -6.51 47.50
CA GLU A 5 -1.32 -5.83 47.68
C GLU A 5 -1.39 -4.77 48.82
N GLU A 6 -2.14 -3.66 48.84
CA GLU A 6 -2.95 -2.83 47.93
C GLU A 6 -3.39 -1.58 48.77
N HIS A 7 -4.04 -0.59 48.11
CA HIS A 7 -4.91 0.48 48.63
C HIS A 7 -4.35 1.86 49.00
N ALA A 8 -4.68 2.83 48.13
CA ALA A 8 -4.84 4.26 48.46
C ALA A 8 -6.34 4.62 48.40
N LEU A 9 -6.85 5.20 49.48
CA LEU A 9 -8.23 5.68 49.63
C LEU A 9 -8.28 7.22 49.60
N CYS A 10 -9.32 7.74 48.96
CA CYS A 10 -9.67 9.15 48.81
C CYS A 10 -10.02 9.87 50.12
N CYS A 11 -9.73 11.19 50.18
CA CYS A 11 -10.65 12.31 50.48
C CYS A 11 -9.90 13.50 51.12
N HIS A 12 -10.06 14.72 50.58
CA HIS A 12 -10.55 15.89 51.33
C HIS A 12 -10.73 17.13 50.44
N THR A 13 -11.66 17.96 50.90
CA THR A 13 -12.49 18.97 50.24
C THR A 13 -12.01 20.42 50.43
N ALA A 14 -12.31 21.23 49.41
CA ALA A 14 -12.70 22.65 49.34
C ALA A 14 -12.52 23.64 50.52
N VAL A 15 -12.08 24.87 50.17
CA VAL A 15 -12.50 26.15 50.80
C VAL A 15 -12.70 27.22 49.69
N VAL A 16 -13.64 28.13 49.92
CA VAL A 16 -14.39 28.95 48.96
C VAL A 16 -14.26 30.47 49.27
N ILE A 17 -14.54 31.31 48.26
CA ILE A 17 -15.06 32.72 48.19
C ILE A 17 -14.10 33.89 48.50
N ASP A 18 -14.01 34.86 47.57
CA ASP A 18 -14.58 36.20 47.80
C ASP A 18 -14.96 36.91 46.47
N GLN A 19 -16.04 37.69 46.50
CA GLN A 19 -16.61 38.50 45.41
C GLN A 19 -16.48 40.01 45.69
N SER A 20 -16.55 40.77 44.59
CA SER A 20 -17.06 42.14 44.45
C SER A 20 -16.04 43.29 44.38
N SER A 21 -16.05 44.03 43.27
CA SER A 21 -16.76 45.33 43.21
C SER A 21 -16.64 45.98 41.83
N SER A 22 -17.66 46.80 41.55
CA SER A 22 -18.08 47.51 40.34
C SER A 22 -17.15 48.61 39.81
N ARG A 23 -17.29 48.97 38.52
CA ARG A 23 -17.56 50.35 38.07
C ARG A 23 -18.06 50.44 36.61
N GLN A 24 -19.00 51.37 36.42
CA GLN A 24 -19.83 51.66 35.24
C GLN A 24 -19.14 52.57 34.20
N SER A 25 -19.67 52.60 32.97
CA SER A 25 -20.09 53.76 32.13
C SER A 25 -20.19 53.29 30.66
N SER A 26 -21.28 53.44 29.90
CA SER A 26 -21.65 54.69 29.21
C SER A 26 -23.04 54.61 28.52
N LEU A 27 -23.88 55.61 28.82
CA LEU A 27 -24.84 56.41 28.02
C LEU A 27 -25.57 55.87 26.75
N ALA A 28 -26.88 56.16 26.71
CA ALA A 28 -27.87 55.98 25.62
C ALA A 28 -28.33 57.36 25.05
N PRO A 29 -29.48 57.51 24.34
CA PRO A 29 -29.83 57.10 22.96
C PRO A 29 -30.35 58.28 22.10
N ILE A 30 -30.54 58.12 20.78
CA ILE A 30 -31.47 58.97 19.98
C ILE A 30 -32.26 58.09 19.00
N SER A 31 -33.59 58.15 19.13
CA SER A 31 -34.57 57.57 18.23
C SER A 31 -35.00 58.60 17.18
N LEU A 32 -35.11 58.20 15.91
CA LEU A 32 -36.04 58.81 14.96
C LEU A 32 -36.68 57.69 14.12
N ALA A 33 -38.01 57.63 14.16
CA ALA A 33 -38.83 56.73 13.38
C ALA A 33 -39.40 57.48 12.17
N LEU A 34 -39.40 56.87 10.97
CA LEU A 34 -40.37 57.15 9.90
C LEU A 34 -40.38 56.05 8.81
N VAL A 35 -41.33 55.12 8.97
CA VAL A 35 -42.33 54.56 8.01
C VAL A 35 -41.95 54.11 6.57
N ALA A 36 -42.32 52.83 6.32
CA ALA A 36 -42.73 52.13 5.07
C ALA A 36 -41.62 51.72 4.06
N LEU A 37 -41.64 50.55 3.39
CA LEU A 37 -42.71 49.67 2.93
C LEU A 37 -42.34 48.17 3.07
N VAL A 38 -43.37 47.34 3.16
CA VAL A 38 -43.36 45.88 3.24
C VAL A 38 -42.95 45.24 1.89
N THR A 39 -41.95 44.37 1.91
CA THR A 39 -41.84 43.23 0.99
C THR A 39 -41.50 41.98 1.79
N ILE A 40 -42.44 41.03 1.79
CA ILE A 40 -42.35 39.76 2.51
C ILE A 40 -41.49 38.79 1.69
N THR A 41 -40.36 38.39 2.24
CA THR A 41 -39.69 37.12 1.86
C THR A 41 -39.25 36.41 3.14
N SER A 42 -39.94 35.32 3.48
CA SER A 42 -39.64 34.47 4.62
C SER A 42 -38.32 33.72 4.42
N PRO A 43 -37.48 33.54 5.46
CA PRO A 43 -36.47 32.50 5.47
C PRO A 43 -37.15 31.18 5.85
N THR A 44 -37.11 30.19 4.97
CA THR A 44 -37.67 28.87 5.24
C THR A 44 -36.81 28.14 6.27
N SER A 45 -37.46 27.87 7.39
CA SER A 45 -37.02 27.01 8.48
C SER A 45 -36.78 25.59 7.98
N ALA A 46 -35.71 24.98 8.49
CA ALA A 46 -35.43 23.56 8.39
C ALA A 46 -36.61 22.74 8.93
N GLN A 47 -37.12 21.82 8.11
CA GLN A 47 -37.97 20.73 8.56
C GLN A 47 -37.19 19.43 8.48
N HIS A 48 -36.95 18.84 9.66
CA HIS A 48 -36.75 17.42 9.84
C HIS A 48 -37.88 16.65 9.16
N GLN A 49 -37.53 15.76 8.23
CA GLN A 49 -38.38 14.64 7.86
C GLN A 49 -37.59 13.34 7.99
N ASN A 50 -38.22 12.40 8.69
CA ASN A 50 -37.83 11.00 8.84
C ASN A 50 -37.45 10.40 7.49
N HIS A 51 -36.20 9.94 7.35
CA HIS A 51 -35.86 8.95 6.34
C HIS A 51 -35.90 7.56 6.97
N SER A 52 -36.98 6.83 6.66
CA SER A 52 -36.99 5.37 6.66
C SER A 52 -35.80 4.85 5.88
N MET A 53 -35.22 3.75 6.36
CA MET A 53 -34.23 2.96 5.63
C MET A 53 -34.79 2.58 4.25
N ALA A 54 -34.33 3.28 3.21
CA ALA A 54 -34.53 2.89 1.83
C ALA A 54 -33.30 2.08 1.40
N GLU A 55 -33.59 0.94 0.78
CA GLU A 55 -32.66 -0.05 0.26
C GLU A 55 -31.51 0.58 -0.53
N MET A 56 -30.28 0.14 -0.23
CA MET A 56 -29.12 0.45 -1.05
C MET A 56 -29.27 -0.19 -2.44
N PRO A 57 -28.82 0.43 -3.54
CA PRO A 57 -28.84 -0.21 -4.84
C PRO A 57 -27.90 -1.42 -4.83
N VAL A 58 -28.50 -2.58 -5.07
CA VAL A 58 -27.83 -3.86 -5.33
C VAL A 58 -27.16 -3.80 -6.71
N ASP A 59 -25.90 -4.27 -6.79
CA ASP A 59 -25.15 -4.67 -7.98
C ASP A 59 -25.32 -3.83 -9.27
N THR A 60 -24.38 -2.94 -9.54
CA THR A 60 -24.13 -2.41 -10.90
C THR A 60 -23.47 -3.42 -11.86
N LEU A 61 -23.38 -4.71 -11.48
CA LEU A 61 -22.82 -5.78 -12.33
C LEU A 61 -23.85 -6.50 -13.23
N THR A 62 -25.14 -6.15 -13.18
CA THR A 62 -26.21 -6.92 -13.86
C THR A 62 -26.84 -6.31 -15.10
N SER A 63 -26.29 -5.25 -15.70
CA SER A 63 -26.83 -4.68 -16.94
C SER A 63 -25.78 -4.36 -18.00
N ALA A 64 -24.96 -5.36 -18.35
CA ALA A 64 -24.26 -5.37 -19.64
C ALA A 64 -25.14 -6.05 -20.71
N PRO A 65 -25.29 -5.49 -21.92
CA PRO A 65 -26.06 -6.12 -22.99
C PRO A 65 -25.39 -7.43 -23.42
N THR A 66 -26.04 -8.55 -23.15
CA THR A 66 -25.67 -9.89 -23.63
C THR A 66 -26.03 -10.06 -25.10
N THR A 67 -25.30 -9.35 -25.97
CA THR A 67 -25.11 -9.84 -27.35
C THR A 67 -23.78 -10.58 -27.33
N ALA A 68 -23.77 -11.85 -27.75
CA ALA A 68 -22.57 -12.67 -27.83
C ALA A 68 -21.61 -12.09 -28.88
N SER A 69 -20.85 -11.06 -28.51
CA SER A 69 -19.68 -10.62 -29.24
C SER A 69 -18.70 -11.81 -29.27
N ARG A 70 -18.02 -11.98 -30.41
CA ARG A 70 -16.99 -13.02 -30.60
C ARG A 70 -16.12 -13.12 -29.34
N ARG A 71 -15.73 -14.34 -28.94
CA ARG A 71 -14.69 -14.51 -27.91
C ARG A 71 -13.44 -13.80 -28.41
N VAL A 72 -13.18 -12.59 -27.92
CA VAL A 72 -11.96 -11.86 -28.21
C VAL A 72 -10.89 -12.47 -27.32
N SER A 73 -9.90 -13.10 -27.93
CA SER A 73 -8.73 -13.65 -27.24
C SER A 73 -7.48 -12.79 -27.45
N ASP A 74 -7.62 -11.69 -28.19
CA ASP A 74 -6.53 -10.80 -28.55
C ASP A 74 -6.52 -9.58 -27.62
N SER A 75 -5.49 -9.48 -26.80
CA SER A 75 -5.31 -8.35 -25.86
C SER A 75 -5.19 -7.01 -26.58
N ALA A 76 -4.65 -6.97 -27.81
CA ALA A 76 -4.46 -5.72 -28.55
C ALA A 76 -5.80 -5.13 -29.00
N ILE A 77 -6.70 -5.97 -29.53
CA ILE A 77 -8.04 -5.55 -29.93
C ILE A 77 -8.81 -5.00 -28.72
N VAL A 78 -8.71 -5.67 -27.58
CA VAL A 78 -9.39 -5.22 -26.36
C VAL A 78 -8.79 -3.93 -25.82
N ALA A 79 -7.45 -3.80 -25.82
CA ALA A 79 -6.75 -2.60 -25.36
C ALA A 79 -7.11 -1.38 -26.22
N ASP A 80 -7.08 -1.51 -27.55
CA ASP A 80 -7.45 -0.43 -28.48
C ASP A 80 -8.91 0.02 -28.28
N SER A 81 -9.82 -0.96 -28.13
CA SER A 81 -11.23 -0.67 -27.86
C SER A 81 -11.39 0.05 -26.52
N LEU A 82 -10.72 -0.42 -25.46
CA LEU A 82 -10.84 0.13 -24.13
C LEU A 82 -10.27 1.56 -24.05
N LEU A 83 -9.09 1.80 -24.65
CA LEU A 83 -8.51 3.13 -24.78
C LEU A 83 -9.44 4.07 -25.55
N SER A 84 -10.03 3.60 -26.65
CA SER A 84 -10.97 4.41 -27.46
C SER A 84 -12.19 4.84 -26.66
N VAL A 85 -12.82 3.90 -25.94
CA VAL A 85 -14.00 4.17 -25.10
C VAL A 85 -13.65 5.09 -23.93
N CYS A 86 -12.54 4.84 -23.24
CA CYS A 86 -12.19 5.56 -22.02
C CYS A 86 -11.53 6.92 -22.28
N LYS A 87 -11.08 7.21 -23.52
CA LYS A 87 -10.41 8.46 -23.88
C LYS A 87 -11.18 9.71 -23.47
N ALA A 88 -12.52 9.66 -23.52
CA ALA A 88 -13.37 10.78 -23.14
C ALA A 88 -13.19 11.21 -21.67
N TYR A 89 -12.96 10.26 -20.76
CA TYR A 89 -12.78 10.55 -19.33
C TYR A 89 -11.41 11.15 -19.01
N LYS A 90 -10.44 11.09 -19.94
CA LYS A 90 -9.09 11.63 -19.75
C LYS A 90 -9.09 13.15 -19.56
N SER A 91 -10.06 13.87 -20.14
CA SER A 91 -10.22 15.30 -19.91
C SER A 91 -10.84 15.64 -18.56
N ASP A 92 -11.55 14.71 -17.93
CA ASP A 92 -12.24 14.95 -16.66
C ASP A 92 -11.26 14.85 -15.50
N SER A 93 -10.60 13.70 -15.36
CA SER A 93 -9.51 13.49 -14.41
C SER A 93 -8.80 12.17 -14.69
N ILE A 94 -7.58 12.02 -14.13
CA ILE A 94 -6.88 10.74 -14.15
C ILE A 94 -7.65 9.64 -13.40
N ASP A 95 -8.45 9.99 -12.38
CA ASP A 95 -9.29 9.05 -11.62
C ASP A 95 -10.43 8.50 -12.46
N ALA A 96 -11.16 9.38 -13.15
CA ALA A 96 -12.26 8.98 -14.03
C ALA A 96 -11.74 8.09 -15.17
N TYR A 97 -10.59 8.46 -15.74
CA TYR A 97 -9.96 7.69 -16.79
C TYR A 97 -9.48 6.32 -16.32
N SER A 98 -8.72 6.25 -15.22
CA SER A 98 -8.28 4.98 -14.66
C SER A 98 -9.45 4.13 -14.18
N THR A 99 -10.54 4.74 -13.71
CA THR A 99 -11.77 4.04 -13.33
C THR A 99 -12.39 3.33 -14.53
N CYS A 100 -12.59 4.03 -15.64
CA CYS A 100 -13.13 3.43 -16.87
C CYS A 100 -12.26 2.27 -17.38
N ILE A 101 -10.93 2.46 -17.40
CA ILE A 101 -9.99 1.40 -17.81
C ILE A 101 -10.10 0.20 -16.86
N GLY A 102 -10.11 0.46 -15.56
CA GLY A 102 -10.15 -0.57 -14.53
C GLY A 102 -11.44 -1.40 -14.56
N ASP A 103 -12.59 -0.76 -14.74
CA ASP A 103 -13.88 -1.45 -14.87
C ASP A 103 -13.90 -2.38 -16.10
N GLY A 104 -13.36 -1.92 -17.23
CA GLY A 104 -13.23 -2.74 -18.43
C GLY A 104 -12.33 -3.96 -18.23
N ILE A 105 -11.20 -3.78 -17.55
CA ILE A 105 -10.27 -4.87 -17.23
C ILE A 105 -10.89 -5.86 -16.22
N ALA A 106 -11.55 -5.36 -15.19
CA ALA A 106 -12.26 -6.16 -14.19
C ALA A 106 -13.36 -7.01 -14.83
N ALA A 107 -14.12 -6.45 -15.80
CA ALA A 107 -15.13 -7.18 -16.54
C ALA A 107 -14.55 -8.38 -17.31
N LEU A 108 -13.39 -8.23 -17.96
CA LEU A 108 -12.68 -9.33 -18.64
C LEU A 108 -12.27 -10.43 -17.66
N SER A 109 -11.71 -10.03 -16.52
CA SER A 109 -11.24 -10.94 -15.48
C SER A 109 -12.40 -11.73 -14.85
N SER A 110 -13.53 -11.07 -14.58
CA SER A 110 -14.74 -11.70 -14.03
C SER A 110 -15.33 -12.79 -14.95
N ALA A 111 -15.11 -12.67 -16.26
CA ALA A 111 -15.49 -13.69 -17.25
C ALA A 111 -14.52 -14.90 -17.28
N GLY A 112 -13.52 -14.95 -16.39
CA GLY A 112 -12.58 -16.04 -16.23
C GLY A 112 -11.37 -15.97 -17.17
N ASN A 113 -10.98 -14.78 -17.62
CA ASN A 113 -9.88 -14.61 -18.60
C ASN A 113 -8.77 -13.70 -18.06
N ILE A 114 -8.13 -14.11 -16.96
CA ILE A 114 -7.07 -13.34 -16.27
C ILE A 114 -5.91 -13.02 -17.22
N ALA A 115 -5.44 -14.00 -18.00
CA ALA A 115 -4.33 -13.80 -18.94
C ALA A 115 -4.65 -12.72 -20.00
N LEU A 116 -5.87 -12.73 -20.55
CA LEU A 116 -6.33 -11.68 -21.47
C LEU A 116 -6.40 -10.33 -20.78
N ALA A 117 -6.92 -10.27 -19.56
CA ALA A 117 -7.03 -9.03 -18.79
C ALA A 117 -5.64 -8.44 -18.46
N MET A 118 -4.68 -9.28 -18.07
CA MET A 118 -3.30 -8.87 -17.80
C MET A 118 -2.59 -8.39 -19.07
N GLY A 119 -2.74 -9.11 -20.19
CA GLY A 119 -2.21 -8.67 -21.48
C GLY A 119 -2.84 -7.36 -21.97
N THR A 120 -4.14 -7.17 -21.74
CA THR A 120 -4.85 -5.93 -22.07
C THR A 120 -4.34 -4.77 -21.23
N LEU A 121 -4.24 -4.93 -19.91
CA LEU A 121 -3.69 -3.93 -19.01
C LEU A 121 -2.27 -3.52 -19.45
N ASP A 122 -1.45 -4.49 -19.84
CA ASP A 122 -0.08 -4.24 -20.27
C ASP A 122 0.01 -3.36 -21.50
N LEU A 123 -0.78 -3.68 -22.53
CA LEU A 123 -0.85 -2.88 -23.76
C LEU A 123 -1.44 -1.49 -23.53
N VAL A 124 -2.43 -1.37 -22.63
CA VAL A 124 -3.02 -0.08 -22.23
C VAL A 124 -1.96 0.82 -21.58
N VAL A 125 -1.22 0.31 -20.60
CA VAL A 125 -0.18 1.08 -19.90
C VAL A 125 1.00 1.41 -20.83
N HIS A 126 1.36 0.50 -21.73
CA HIS A 126 2.41 0.75 -22.73
C HIS A 126 2.02 1.85 -23.73
N THR A 127 0.75 1.87 -24.15
CA THR A 127 0.22 2.88 -25.08
C THR A 127 0.03 4.23 -24.41
N ASP A 128 -0.39 4.25 -23.14
CA ASP A 128 -0.60 5.47 -22.37
C ASP A 128 0.21 5.48 -21.06
N PRO A 129 1.47 5.95 -21.11
CA PRO A 129 2.36 5.97 -19.94
C PRO A 129 1.87 6.81 -18.76
N SER A 130 0.83 7.64 -18.93
CA SER A 130 0.20 8.36 -17.81
C SER A 130 -0.42 7.41 -16.78
N LEU A 131 -0.71 6.16 -17.18
CA LEU A 131 -1.27 5.12 -16.33
C LEU A 131 -0.21 4.35 -15.53
N VAL A 132 1.10 4.54 -15.77
CA VAL A 132 2.18 3.80 -15.08
C VAL A 132 2.06 3.88 -13.56
N LEU A 133 1.69 5.05 -13.02
CA LEU A 133 1.56 5.27 -11.57
C LEU A 133 0.32 4.61 -10.95
N VAL A 134 -0.66 4.21 -11.77
CA VAL A 134 -1.90 3.55 -11.35
C VAL A 134 -2.03 2.13 -11.89
N ALA A 135 -1.00 1.60 -12.56
CA ALA A 135 -1.04 0.26 -13.14
C ALA A 135 -1.11 -0.84 -12.08
N HIS A 136 -0.42 -0.67 -10.94
CA HIS A 136 -0.52 -1.57 -9.79
C HIS A 136 -1.95 -1.67 -9.22
N PRO A 137 -2.63 -0.56 -8.85
CA PRO A 137 -4.02 -0.65 -8.39
C PRO A 137 -5.00 -1.15 -9.47
N LEU A 138 -4.73 -0.92 -10.76
CA LEU A 138 -5.52 -1.54 -11.84
C LEU A 138 -5.36 -3.08 -11.86
N ALA A 139 -4.14 -3.59 -11.64
CA ALA A 139 -3.90 -5.02 -11.50
C ALA A 139 -4.59 -5.60 -10.25
N HIS A 140 -4.66 -4.85 -9.14
CA HIS A 140 -5.49 -5.22 -7.98
C HIS A 140 -6.96 -5.39 -8.35
N ALA A 141 -7.56 -4.40 -9.01
CA ALA A 141 -8.97 -4.46 -9.40
C ALA A 141 -9.26 -5.67 -10.33
N LEU A 142 -8.35 -5.95 -11.26
CA LEU A 142 -8.38 -7.14 -12.11
C LEU A 142 -8.45 -8.42 -11.26
N GLY A 143 -7.52 -8.59 -10.31
CA GLY A 143 -7.47 -9.75 -9.44
C GLY A 143 -8.69 -9.88 -8.54
N TYR A 144 -9.21 -8.76 -8.02
CA TYR A 144 -10.39 -8.74 -7.15
C TYR A 144 -11.69 -9.11 -7.88
N ALA A 145 -11.74 -8.97 -9.21
CA ALA A 145 -12.94 -9.24 -9.99
C ALA A 145 -13.27 -10.74 -10.18
N VAL A 146 -12.35 -11.65 -9.86
CA VAL A 146 -12.56 -13.10 -10.08
C VAL A 146 -13.31 -13.76 -8.92
N ARG A 147 -13.78 -15.01 -9.10
CA ARG A 147 -14.36 -15.79 -7.99
C ARG A 147 -13.30 -16.61 -7.25
N SER A 148 -12.68 -16.03 -6.23
CA SER A 148 -11.63 -16.66 -5.42
C SER A 148 -12.18 -17.47 -4.23
N THR A 149 -11.97 -18.78 -4.23
CA THR A 149 -12.47 -19.77 -3.24
C THR A 149 -11.31 -20.67 -2.77
N PRO A 150 -11.45 -21.53 -1.74
CA PRO A 150 -10.36 -22.44 -1.33
C PRO A 150 -9.93 -23.37 -2.45
N LEU A 151 -10.88 -23.74 -3.34
CA LEU A 151 -10.63 -24.63 -4.47
C LEU A 151 -10.04 -23.92 -5.69
N THR A 152 -10.17 -22.60 -5.78
CA THR A 152 -9.78 -21.84 -6.98
C THR A 152 -8.61 -20.89 -6.76
N ALA A 153 -8.33 -20.45 -5.53
CA ALA A 153 -7.34 -19.41 -5.23
C ALA A 153 -5.96 -19.73 -5.83
N THR A 154 -5.37 -20.88 -5.48
CA THR A 154 -4.03 -21.26 -5.97
C THR A 154 -3.96 -21.33 -7.49
N ARG A 155 -5.01 -21.83 -8.14
CA ARG A 155 -5.09 -21.85 -9.61
C ARG A 155 -5.14 -20.43 -10.17
N LEU A 156 -6.01 -19.57 -9.65
CA LEU A 156 -6.15 -18.19 -10.15
C LEU A 156 -4.85 -17.40 -9.99
N LEU A 157 -4.11 -17.62 -8.88
CA LEU A 157 -2.78 -17.03 -8.68
C LEU A 157 -1.78 -17.49 -9.76
N SER A 158 -1.86 -18.75 -10.20
CA SER A 158 -1.00 -19.25 -11.28
C SER A 158 -1.34 -18.65 -12.67
N GLU A 159 -2.50 -18.00 -12.81
CA GLU A 159 -2.92 -17.31 -14.02
C GLU A 159 -2.50 -15.81 -14.02
N CYS A 160 -1.97 -15.29 -12.90
CA CYS A 160 -1.32 -13.98 -12.80
C CYS A 160 0.19 -14.07 -13.08
N ASP A 161 0.82 -12.90 -13.28
CA ASP A 161 2.27 -12.72 -13.34
C ASP A 161 2.71 -11.48 -12.53
N GLU A 162 4.02 -11.28 -12.41
CA GLU A 162 4.64 -10.27 -11.55
C GLU A 162 4.47 -8.82 -12.03
N ARG A 163 3.92 -8.61 -13.24
CA ARG A 163 3.77 -7.27 -13.80
C ARG A 163 2.96 -6.41 -12.86
N TYR A 164 3.36 -5.14 -12.78
CA TYR A 164 2.73 -4.16 -11.90
C TYR A 164 2.79 -4.56 -10.43
N GLN A 165 3.95 -5.08 -9.99
CA GLN A 165 4.23 -5.44 -8.60
C GLN A 165 3.19 -6.41 -8.04
N SER A 166 2.88 -7.44 -8.83
CA SER A 166 2.01 -8.54 -8.43
C SER A 166 0.59 -8.13 -7.99
N GLY A 167 0.09 -6.97 -8.45
CA GLY A 167 -1.24 -6.48 -8.04
C GLY A 167 -2.38 -7.47 -8.32
N CYS A 168 -2.28 -8.27 -9.39
CA CYS A 168 -3.23 -9.35 -9.71
C CYS A 168 -3.32 -10.39 -8.58
N TYR A 169 -2.18 -10.80 -8.02
CA TYR A 169 -2.14 -11.73 -6.89
C TYR A 169 -2.84 -11.13 -5.67
N HIS A 170 -2.54 -9.88 -5.34
CA HIS A 170 -3.11 -9.21 -4.19
C HIS A 170 -4.63 -9.09 -4.29
N GLY A 171 -5.15 -8.70 -5.46
CA GLY A 171 -6.59 -8.63 -5.70
C GLY A 171 -7.32 -9.96 -5.51
N ILE A 172 -6.73 -11.08 -5.97
CA ILE A 172 -7.29 -12.42 -5.80
C ILE A 172 -7.39 -12.80 -4.31
N LEU A 173 -6.37 -12.43 -3.52
CA LEU A 173 -6.31 -12.69 -2.08
C LEU A 173 -7.28 -11.77 -1.33
N GLN A 174 -7.37 -10.50 -1.70
CA GLN A 174 -8.38 -9.57 -1.19
C GLN A 174 -9.79 -10.15 -1.38
N ARG A 175 -10.13 -10.62 -2.59
CA ARG A 175 -11.43 -11.26 -2.86
C ARG A 175 -11.63 -12.55 -2.08
N TYR A 176 -10.58 -13.35 -1.93
CA TYR A 176 -10.62 -14.60 -1.15
C TYR A 176 -11.06 -14.33 0.29
N PHE A 177 -10.44 -13.37 0.96
CA PHE A 177 -10.75 -13.07 2.35
C PHE A 177 -12.07 -12.30 2.51
N ASP A 178 -12.36 -11.38 1.60
CA ASP A 178 -13.62 -10.63 1.55
C ASP A 178 -14.85 -11.56 1.50
N ALA A 179 -14.81 -12.60 0.65
CA ALA A 179 -15.90 -13.58 0.54
C ALA A 179 -16.15 -14.42 1.82
N ARG A 180 -15.35 -14.23 2.88
CA ARG A 180 -15.47 -14.92 4.18
C ARG A 180 -15.69 -13.96 5.33
N MET A 181 -15.83 -12.66 5.08
CA MET A 181 -15.98 -11.67 6.15
C MET A 181 -17.10 -12.07 7.12
N GLY A 182 -16.78 -12.08 8.41
CA GLY A 182 -17.71 -12.50 9.48
C GLY A 182 -17.72 -14.01 9.77
N MET A 183 -16.94 -14.84 9.05
CA MET A 183 -16.79 -16.28 9.32
C MET A 183 -15.43 -16.57 9.96
N PRO A 184 -15.34 -17.40 11.03
CA PRO A 184 -14.06 -17.75 11.64
C PRO A 184 -13.02 -18.26 10.63
N ILE A 185 -11.80 -17.70 10.65
CA ILE A 185 -10.69 -18.14 9.79
C ILE A 185 -10.01 -19.36 10.41
N ALA A 186 -10.44 -20.55 9.99
CA ALA A 186 -9.74 -21.79 10.29
C ALA A 186 -8.31 -21.79 9.70
N GLN A 187 -7.39 -22.55 10.29
CA GLN A 187 -6.00 -22.62 9.82
C GLN A 187 -5.89 -23.08 8.36
N SER A 188 -6.73 -24.04 7.96
CA SER A 188 -6.78 -24.52 6.58
C SER A 188 -7.20 -23.42 5.60
N VAL A 189 -8.10 -22.53 6.00
CA VAL A 189 -8.55 -21.40 5.16
C VAL A 189 -7.44 -20.37 5.02
N LEU A 190 -6.70 -20.10 6.10
CA LEU A 190 -5.57 -19.17 6.07
C LEU A 190 -4.46 -19.68 5.15
N LEU A 191 -4.09 -20.96 5.25
CA LEU A 191 -2.95 -21.51 4.51
C LEU A 191 -3.26 -21.87 3.05
N ALA A 192 -4.50 -22.26 2.74
CA ALA A 192 -4.87 -22.82 1.45
C ALA A 192 -4.41 -22.02 0.21
N PRO A 193 -4.53 -20.68 0.14
CA PRO A 193 -4.17 -19.94 -1.07
C PRO A 193 -2.70 -20.13 -1.49
N CYS A 194 -1.79 -20.21 -0.51
CA CYS A 194 -0.34 -20.20 -0.74
C CYS A 194 0.33 -21.57 -0.54
N ASP A 195 -0.41 -22.59 -0.11
CA ASP A 195 0.15 -23.88 0.29
C ASP A 195 0.94 -24.56 -0.85
N GLY A 196 0.40 -24.50 -2.07
CA GLY A 196 1.03 -25.08 -3.27
C GLY A 196 2.34 -24.41 -3.71
N LEU A 197 2.71 -23.26 -3.14
CA LEU A 197 3.96 -22.55 -3.46
C LEU A 197 5.09 -22.92 -2.47
N ARG A 198 4.75 -23.49 -1.32
CA ARG A 198 5.71 -23.76 -0.26
C ARG A 198 6.67 -24.89 -0.64
N GLY A 199 7.96 -24.68 -0.35
CA GLY A 199 9.00 -25.68 -0.64
C GLY A 199 9.33 -25.86 -2.13
N THR A 200 8.79 -24.99 -3.00
CA THR A 200 9.08 -24.97 -4.43
C THR A 200 10.22 -23.98 -4.73
N SER A 201 10.65 -23.91 -6.00
CA SER A 201 11.53 -22.84 -6.49
C SER A 201 10.86 -21.47 -6.58
N GLU A 202 9.53 -21.39 -6.39
CA GLU A 202 8.71 -20.19 -6.59
C GLU A 202 8.67 -19.31 -5.33
N GLN A 203 9.80 -19.09 -4.67
CA GLN A 203 9.85 -18.36 -3.40
C GLN A 203 9.32 -16.92 -3.53
N PHE A 204 9.61 -16.24 -4.64
CA PHE A 204 9.05 -14.93 -4.92
C PHE A 204 7.51 -14.94 -4.99
N ARG A 205 6.92 -15.93 -5.68
CA ARG A 205 5.44 -16.04 -5.72
C ARG A 205 4.86 -16.36 -4.34
N LEU A 206 5.57 -17.14 -3.52
CA LEU A 206 5.16 -17.37 -2.13
C LEU A 206 5.16 -16.05 -1.35
N PHE A 207 6.17 -15.20 -1.52
CA PHE A 207 6.20 -13.85 -0.94
C PHE A 207 4.98 -13.04 -1.35
N ASP A 208 4.70 -12.93 -2.66
CA ASP A 208 3.55 -12.15 -3.17
C ASP A 208 2.21 -12.70 -2.66
N CYS A 209 2.08 -14.03 -2.55
CA CYS A 209 0.88 -14.65 -2.01
C CYS A 209 0.68 -14.30 -0.53
N LEU A 210 1.73 -14.37 0.28
CA LEU A 210 1.68 -14.04 1.70
C LEU A 210 1.52 -12.54 1.92
N HIS A 211 2.13 -11.70 1.09
CA HIS A 211 1.91 -10.27 1.08
C HIS A 211 0.45 -9.96 0.75
N GLY A 212 -0.10 -10.48 -0.36
CA GLY A 212 -1.51 -10.34 -0.72
C GLY A 212 -2.48 -10.87 0.34
N MET A 213 -2.11 -11.93 1.07
CA MET A 213 -2.85 -12.41 2.24
C MET A 213 -2.99 -11.33 3.31
N GLY A 214 -1.93 -10.58 3.60
CA GLY A 214 -1.98 -9.44 4.52
C GLY A 214 -3.00 -8.38 4.11
N HIS A 215 -3.08 -8.06 2.81
CA HIS A 215 -4.11 -7.15 2.27
C HIS A 215 -5.52 -7.70 2.54
N GLY A 216 -5.75 -8.96 2.18
CA GLY A 216 -7.06 -9.59 2.39
C GLY A 216 -7.45 -9.74 3.86
N LEU A 217 -6.51 -10.01 4.76
CA LEU A 217 -6.76 -10.07 6.20
C LEU A 217 -7.16 -8.71 6.76
N MET A 218 -6.50 -7.64 6.31
CA MET A 218 -6.83 -6.28 6.72
C MET A 218 -8.27 -5.90 6.30
N MET A 219 -8.70 -6.30 5.10
CA MET A 219 -10.09 -6.19 4.64
C MET A 219 -11.05 -7.02 5.50
N TYR A 220 -10.74 -8.31 5.68
CA TYR A 220 -11.57 -9.25 6.42
C TYR A 220 -11.84 -8.78 7.86
N HIS A 221 -10.83 -8.19 8.50
CA HIS A 221 -10.93 -7.61 9.85
C HIS A 221 -11.45 -6.18 9.87
N ARG A 222 -12.00 -5.67 8.76
CA ARG A 222 -12.58 -4.33 8.64
C ARG A 222 -11.63 -3.24 9.13
N TYR A 223 -10.38 -3.36 8.73
CA TYR A 223 -9.28 -2.49 9.11
C TYR A 223 -8.90 -2.49 10.61
N ASP A 224 -9.18 -3.57 11.35
CA ASP A 224 -8.49 -3.84 12.61
C ASP A 224 -7.09 -4.42 12.35
N VAL A 225 -6.09 -3.54 12.43
CA VAL A 225 -4.66 -3.88 12.20
C VAL A 225 -4.20 -4.99 13.14
N ASN A 226 -4.59 -4.95 14.42
CA ASN A 226 -4.10 -5.91 15.41
C ASN A 226 -4.68 -7.30 15.15
N ALA A 227 -5.95 -7.38 14.79
CA ALA A 227 -6.58 -8.65 14.43
C ALA A 227 -5.95 -9.26 13.17
N ALA A 228 -5.68 -8.44 12.15
CA ALA A 228 -5.00 -8.89 10.93
C ALA A 228 -3.57 -9.41 11.19
N LEU A 229 -2.78 -8.67 11.99
CA LEU A 229 -1.42 -9.09 12.38
C LEU A 229 -1.44 -10.38 13.22
N THR A 230 -2.44 -10.55 14.10
CA THR A 230 -2.61 -11.77 14.90
C THR A 230 -2.89 -12.99 14.03
N ASP A 231 -3.62 -12.85 12.93
CA ASP A 231 -3.79 -13.95 11.98
C ASP A 231 -2.49 -14.26 11.21
N CYS A 232 -1.72 -13.23 10.84
CA CYS A 232 -0.39 -13.42 10.24
C CYS A 232 0.55 -14.21 11.16
N ASP A 233 0.45 -14.07 12.49
CA ASP A 233 1.29 -14.80 13.47
C ASP A 233 1.14 -16.32 13.38
N ARG A 234 0.03 -16.80 12.81
CA ARG A 234 -0.27 -18.23 12.67
C ARG A 234 0.46 -18.88 11.50
N LEU A 235 1.26 -18.11 10.75
CA LEU A 235 2.10 -18.58 9.66
C LEU A 235 3.38 -19.21 10.19
N ALA A 236 3.93 -20.14 9.39
CA ALA A 236 4.90 -21.12 9.85
C ALA A 236 6.29 -20.57 10.21
N SER A 237 6.74 -19.50 9.53
CA SER A 237 8.09 -18.96 9.68
C SER A 237 8.08 -17.45 9.89
N ASP A 238 9.13 -16.91 10.50
CA ASP A 238 9.31 -15.45 10.65
C ASP A 238 9.32 -14.71 9.32
N TRP A 239 9.76 -15.37 8.24
CA TRP A 239 9.73 -14.79 6.89
C TRP A 239 8.29 -14.75 6.35
N ASP A 240 7.51 -15.82 6.57
CA ASP A 240 6.11 -15.85 6.15
C ASP A 240 5.29 -14.79 6.88
N GLN A 241 5.48 -14.71 8.20
CA GLN A 241 4.85 -13.75 9.09
C GLN A 241 5.13 -12.32 8.65
N ARG A 242 6.40 -11.96 8.45
CA ARG A 242 6.79 -10.60 8.00
C ARG A 242 6.31 -10.27 6.59
N SER A 243 6.28 -11.26 5.69
CA SER A 243 5.68 -11.09 4.36
C SER A 243 4.21 -10.70 4.49
N CYS A 244 3.45 -11.37 5.38
CA CYS A 244 2.07 -11.04 5.68
C CYS A 244 1.91 -9.67 6.37
N TYR A 245 2.73 -9.34 7.37
CA TYR A 245 2.69 -8.02 8.03
C TYR A 245 2.88 -6.87 7.03
N SER A 246 3.80 -7.02 6.08
CA SER A 246 4.05 -6.01 5.05
C SER A 246 2.80 -5.74 4.18
N GLY A 247 1.99 -6.77 3.91
CA GLY A 247 0.71 -6.62 3.23
C GLY A 247 -0.35 -5.93 4.09
N VAL A 248 -0.42 -6.27 5.39
CA VAL A 248 -1.34 -5.61 6.33
C VAL A 248 -1.06 -4.12 6.43
N PHE A 249 0.20 -3.72 6.60
CA PHE A 249 0.55 -2.30 6.70
C PHE A 249 0.40 -1.56 5.37
N MET A 250 0.62 -2.22 4.23
CA MET A 250 0.37 -1.60 2.92
C MET A 250 -1.12 -1.30 2.75
N GLU A 251 -1.98 -2.29 3.00
CA GLU A 251 -3.44 -2.10 2.94
C GLU A 251 -3.93 -1.07 3.97
N HIS A 252 -3.38 -1.09 5.19
CA HIS A 252 -3.64 -0.06 6.20
C HIS A 252 -3.34 1.34 5.64
N ASN A 253 -2.16 1.53 5.06
CA ASN A 253 -1.75 2.82 4.49
C ASN A 253 -2.66 3.24 3.34
N MET A 254 -3.09 2.30 2.49
CA MET A 254 -4.07 2.56 1.44
C MET A 254 -5.40 3.08 2.03
N GLY A 255 -5.90 2.42 3.08
CA GLY A 255 -7.07 2.87 3.84
C GLY A 255 -6.94 4.30 4.36
N VAL A 256 -5.81 4.63 4.98
CA VAL A 256 -5.50 6.00 5.44
C VAL A 256 -5.55 7.00 4.29
N ARG A 257 -4.92 6.68 3.15
CA ARG A 257 -4.87 7.60 2.00
C ARG A 257 -6.23 7.91 1.42
N MET A 258 -7.12 6.93 1.39
CA MET A 258 -8.49 7.12 0.94
C MET A 258 -9.34 7.86 1.99
N GLN A 259 -9.18 7.56 3.28
CA GLN A 259 -9.98 8.15 4.35
C GLN A 259 -9.56 9.58 4.73
N VAL A 260 -8.26 9.87 4.78
CA VAL A 260 -7.69 11.11 5.34
C VAL A 260 -7.23 12.07 4.25
N PHE A 261 -6.47 11.57 3.27
CA PHE A 261 -5.87 12.44 2.26
C PHE A 261 -6.78 12.69 1.05
N GLY A 262 -7.90 11.97 0.94
CA GLY A 262 -8.82 12.10 -0.17
C GLY A 262 -8.13 11.90 -1.51
N ASP A 263 -7.08 11.07 -1.53
CA ASP A 263 -6.30 10.78 -2.73
C ASP A 263 -7.21 10.03 -3.71
N GLY A 264 -8.01 10.77 -4.49
CA GLY A 264 -8.82 10.29 -5.61
C GLY A 264 -7.97 9.80 -6.77
N LYS A 265 -6.87 9.10 -6.49
CA LYS A 265 -6.04 8.34 -7.42
C LYS A 265 -6.18 6.83 -7.15
N PHE A 266 -6.97 6.48 -6.14
CA PHE A 266 -7.25 5.12 -5.70
C PHE A 266 -8.73 4.74 -5.89
N GLY A 267 -9.45 5.39 -6.83
CA GLY A 267 -10.83 5.02 -7.14
C GLY A 267 -11.03 3.53 -7.48
N MET A 268 -9.98 2.89 -7.99
CA MET A 268 -9.94 1.45 -8.31
C MET A 268 -9.65 0.53 -7.12
N HIS A 269 -9.36 1.08 -5.94
CA HIS A 269 -9.16 0.33 -4.70
C HIS A 269 -10.36 0.47 -3.73
N ARG A 270 -11.48 1.03 -4.19
CA ARG A 270 -12.70 1.29 -3.40
C ARG A 270 -13.38 0.02 -2.86
N HIS A 271 -13.02 -1.16 -3.35
CA HIS A 271 -13.47 -2.44 -2.79
C HIS A 271 -12.96 -2.67 -1.36
N SER A 272 -11.96 -1.90 -0.95
CA SER A 272 -11.38 -1.92 0.38
C SER A 272 -11.43 -0.52 0.98
N MET A 273 -12.40 -0.25 1.85
CA MET A 273 -12.56 1.04 2.51
C MET A 273 -12.79 0.87 4.02
N PRO A 274 -12.06 1.59 4.87
CA PRO A 274 -12.33 1.60 6.30
C PRO A 274 -13.66 2.28 6.59
N ALA A 275 -14.36 1.82 7.63
CA ALA A 275 -15.54 2.51 8.12
C ALA A 275 -15.16 3.88 8.70
N ALA A 276 -16.05 4.88 8.57
CA ALA A 276 -15.77 6.27 8.96
C ALA A 276 -15.30 6.45 10.43
N GLY A 277 -15.68 5.54 11.33
CA GLY A 277 -15.28 5.56 12.74
C GLY A 277 -13.94 4.90 13.07
N VAL A 278 -13.27 4.26 12.10
CA VAL A 278 -11.96 3.63 12.31
C VAL A 278 -10.87 4.71 12.22
N VAL A 279 -10.10 4.90 13.28
CA VAL A 279 -8.97 5.83 13.29
C VAL A 279 -7.72 5.08 12.87
N LEU A 280 -7.25 5.32 11.65
CA LEU A 280 -6.06 4.68 11.10
C LEU A 280 -4.80 5.55 11.21
N PHE A 281 -4.95 6.87 11.26
CA PHE A 281 -3.84 7.80 11.24
C PHE A 281 -4.12 9.06 12.05
N LYS A 282 -3.07 9.65 12.61
CA LYS A 282 -3.09 10.90 13.37
C LYS A 282 -2.25 11.94 12.65
N PRO A 283 -2.84 12.96 12.00
CA PRO A 283 -2.09 13.94 11.23
C PRO A 283 -1.05 14.74 12.03
N ASP A 284 -1.24 14.85 13.35
CA ASP A 284 -0.36 15.51 14.29
C ASP A 284 0.73 14.58 14.88
N ASP A 285 0.70 13.29 14.56
CA ASP A 285 1.65 12.28 14.99
C ASP A 285 2.05 11.37 13.80
N LEU A 286 3.12 11.78 13.11
CA LEU A 286 3.60 11.08 11.90
C LEU A 286 4.32 9.76 12.20
N HIS A 287 4.50 9.38 13.47
CA HIS A 287 5.02 8.08 13.87
C HIS A 287 3.91 7.08 14.19
N TYR A 288 2.69 7.56 14.40
CA TYR A 288 1.51 6.71 14.53
C TYR A 288 1.12 6.09 13.16
N PRO A 289 0.79 4.78 13.10
CA PRO A 289 0.60 3.88 14.23
C PRO A 289 1.87 3.11 14.66
N CYS A 290 3.01 3.28 14.00
CA CYS A 290 4.17 2.42 14.19
C CYS A 290 4.79 2.48 15.59
N ASP A 291 4.73 3.61 16.28
CA ASP A 291 5.18 3.73 17.67
C ASP A 291 4.21 3.07 18.67
N ALA A 292 2.91 3.09 18.39
CA ALA A 292 1.85 2.42 19.14
C ALA A 292 1.74 0.92 18.82
N THR A 293 2.27 0.48 17.68
CA THR A 293 2.26 -0.91 17.22
C THR A 293 3.17 -1.79 18.09
N PRO A 294 2.79 -3.04 18.43
CA PRO A 294 3.66 -3.95 19.17
C PRO A 294 5.03 -4.17 18.50
N ALA A 295 6.08 -4.28 19.32
CA ALA A 295 7.48 -4.26 18.87
C ALA A 295 7.80 -5.22 17.70
N ARG A 296 7.20 -6.42 17.71
CA ARG A 296 7.41 -7.46 16.69
C ARG A 296 6.95 -7.08 15.28
N TYR A 297 6.04 -6.12 15.13
CA TYR A 297 5.49 -5.68 13.84
C TYR A 297 6.06 -4.33 13.38
N ARG A 298 6.79 -3.63 14.27
CA ARG A 298 7.22 -2.24 14.01
C ARG A 298 8.14 -2.11 12.81
N ARG A 299 8.96 -3.13 12.54
CA ARG A 299 9.91 -3.11 11.42
C ARG A 299 9.17 -2.91 10.10
N GLU A 300 8.19 -3.76 9.80
CA GLU A 300 7.40 -3.68 8.57
C GLU A 300 6.49 -2.45 8.55
N CYS A 301 6.01 -1.98 9.71
CA CYS A 301 5.28 -0.72 9.81
C CYS A 301 6.16 0.47 9.37
N TYR A 302 7.34 0.63 9.97
CA TYR A 302 8.26 1.73 9.64
C TYR A 302 8.77 1.66 8.19
N GLU A 303 8.93 0.46 7.61
CA GLU A 303 9.25 0.28 6.19
C GLU A 303 8.18 0.85 5.24
N LEU A 304 6.92 0.95 5.69
CA LEU A 304 5.82 1.48 4.89
C LEU A 304 5.33 2.85 5.34
N GLN A 305 5.71 3.33 6.53
CA GLN A 305 5.24 4.57 7.13
C GLN A 305 5.45 5.82 6.25
N SER A 306 6.46 5.81 5.38
CA SER A 306 6.72 6.88 4.42
C SER A 306 5.57 7.11 3.43
N ASP A 307 4.68 6.12 3.22
CA ASP A 307 3.44 6.28 2.44
C ASP A 307 2.49 7.30 3.05
N LEU A 308 2.54 7.49 4.38
CA LEU A 308 1.70 8.43 5.13
C LEU A 308 2.44 9.73 5.41
N ILE A 309 3.74 9.65 5.72
CA ILE A 309 4.58 10.82 5.97
C ILE A 309 4.60 11.73 4.75
N LEU A 310 4.85 11.18 3.55
CA LEU A 310 5.02 11.99 2.34
C LEU A 310 3.77 12.83 2.02
N PRO A 311 2.55 12.29 1.94
CA PRO A 311 1.34 13.11 1.79
C PRO A 311 1.19 14.16 2.89
N ALA A 312 1.41 13.80 4.16
CA ALA A 312 1.26 14.73 5.29
C ALA A 312 2.23 15.93 5.22
N VAL A 313 3.42 15.74 4.65
CA VAL A 313 4.40 16.82 4.44
C VAL A 313 4.40 17.39 3.03
N ASN A 314 3.34 17.18 2.24
CA ASN A 314 3.19 17.67 0.86
C ASN A 314 4.30 17.19 -0.11
N GLN A 315 4.68 15.91 -0.01
CA GLN A 315 5.69 15.25 -0.82
C GLN A 315 7.11 15.87 -0.69
N ASP A 316 7.35 16.63 0.38
CA ASP A 316 8.65 17.22 0.70
C ASP A 316 9.57 16.17 1.32
N TYR A 317 10.53 15.69 0.51
CA TYR A 317 11.47 14.65 0.93
C TYR A 317 12.41 15.11 2.05
N ARG A 318 12.69 16.41 2.18
CA ARG A 318 13.51 16.94 3.27
C ARG A 318 12.72 16.89 4.59
N LYS A 319 11.44 17.26 4.56
CA LYS A 319 10.58 17.14 5.75
C LYS A 319 10.33 15.69 6.12
N ALA A 320 10.08 14.82 5.14
CA ALA A 320 9.90 13.38 5.38
C ALA A 320 11.17 12.76 5.98
N SER A 321 12.34 13.18 5.51
CA SER A 321 13.65 12.80 6.07
C SER A 321 13.78 13.19 7.54
N ALA A 322 13.39 14.42 7.92
CA ALA A 322 13.42 14.83 9.33
C ALA A 322 12.49 13.99 10.22
N VAL A 323 11.34 13.53 9.70
CA VAL A 323 10.46 12.58 10.41
C VAL A 323 11.14 11.22 10.54
N CYS A 324 11.75 10.68 9.48
CA CYS A 324 12.47 9.41 9.56
C CYS A 324 13.65 9.46 10.54
N ASP A 325 14.37 10.58 10.62
CA ASP A 325 15.46 10.77 11.60
C ASP A 325 14.96 10.71 13.05
N ALA A 326 13.69 11.06 13.30
CA ALA A 326 13.06 11.04 14.61
C ALA A 326 12.44 9.67 14.98
N ALA A 327 12.53 8.66 14.10
CA ALA A 327 12.10 7.31 14.43
C ALA A 327 12.99 6.77 15.56
N GLY A 328 12.44 6.58 16.76
CA GLY A 328 13.17 6.47 18.04
C GLY A 328 14.22 5.36 18.22
N SER A 329 14.61 4.62 17.16
CA SER A 329 15.76 3.72 17.16
C SER A 329 16.49 3.72 15.80
N PRO A 330 17.80 3.42 15.75
CA PRO A 330 18.54 3.33 14.49
C PRO A 330 17.96 2.33 13.48
N ASP A 331 17.31 1.26 13.97
CA ASP A 331 16.65 0.29 13.10
C ASP A 331 15.40 0.89 12.45
N PHE A 332 14.59 1.65 13.19
CA PHE A 332 13.41 2.30 12.62
C PHE A 332 13.75 3.47 11.71
N VAL A 333 14.82 4.22 12.00
CA VAL A 333 15.38 5.21 11.08
C VAL A 333 15.70 4.56 9.74
N ARG A 334 16.41 3.42 9.78
CA ARG A 334 16.77 2.66 8.58
C ARG A 334 15.53 2.25 7.77
N GLU A 335 14.58 1.57 8.41
CA GLU A 335 13.39 1.07 7.71
C GLU A 335 12.55 2.22 7.14
N CYS A 336 12.41 3.34 7.85
CA CYS A 336 11.73 4.54 7.34
C CYS A 336 12.37 5.07 6.06
N TYR A 337 13.70 5.14 6.01
CA TYR A 337 14.41 5.57 4.79
C TYR A 337 14.33 4.56 3.64
N VAL A 338 14.33 3.26 3.95
CA VAL A 338 14.06 2.21 2.96
C VAL A 338 12.68 2.42 2.33
N GLY A 339 11.65 2.68 3.15
CA GLY A 339 10.32 3.06 2.67
C GLY A 339 10.35 4.33 1.80
N LEU A 340 11.04 5.37 2.27
CA LEU A 340 11.17 6.63 1.55
C LEU A 340 11.81 6.44 0.16
N GLY A 341 12.78 5.53 0.06
CA GLY A 341 13.40 5.07 -1.19
C GLY A 341 12.43 4.38 -2.14
N ARG A 342 11.62 3.45 -1.62
CA ARG A 342 10.54 2.80 -2.39
C ARG A 342 9.59 3.86 -2.96
N ASN A 343 9.16 4.82 -2.14
CA ASN A 343 8.32 5.92 -2.61
C ASN A 343 9.04 6.83 -3.62
N ALA A 344 10.34 7.06 -3.49
CA ALA A 344 11.12 7.83 -4.46
C ALA A 344 11.11 7.17 -5.84
N SER A 345 11.24 5.85 -5.87
CA SER A 345 11.15 5.03 -7.07
C SER A 345 9.74 5.06 -7.69
N GLY A 346 8.69 4.78 -6.90
CA GLY A 346 7.31 4.85 -7.39
C GLY A 346 6.87 6.24 -7.85
N GLY A 347 7.10 7.27 -7.02
CA GLY A 347 6.75 8.67 -7.31
C GLY A 347 7.59 9.33 -8.41
N SER A 348 8.55 8.61 -8.98
CA SER A 348 9.33 9.02 -10.16
C SER A 348 9.01 8.19 -11.39
N ALA A 349 7.96 7.36 -11.37
CA ALA A 349 7.65 6.40 -12.43
C ALA A 349 8.91 5.59 -12.84
N PHE A 350 9.68 5.15 -11.83
CA PHE A 350 10.92 4.38 -11.97
C PHE A 350 12.06 5.10 -12.71
N GLN A 351 11.95 6.41 -12.97
CA GLN A 351 12.99 7.20 -13.63
C GLN A 351 14.14 7.53 -12.69
N TYR A 352 15.36 7.08 -13.03
CA TYR A 352 16.54 7.20 -12.15
C TYR A 352 16.86 8.65 -11.74
N VAL A 353 16.68 9.61 -12.66
CA VAL A 353 16.89 11.04 -12.38
C VAL A 353 15.94 11.54 -11.29
N GLY A 354 14.67 11.14 -11.35
CA GLY A 354 13.68 11.50 -10.34
C GLY A 354 13.98 10.87 -8.99
N ILE A 355 14.44 9.61 -8.99
CA ILE A 355 14.85 8.89 -7.78
C ILE A 355 16.02 9.62 -7.10
N ARG A 356 17.08 9.93 -7.86
CA ARG A 356 18.24 10.67 -7.33
C ARG A 356 17.83 12.02 -6.76
N LYS A 357 17.06 12.80 -7.52
CA LYS A 357 16.54 14.11 -7.07
C LYS A 357 15.81 14.03 -5.72
N ARG A 358 15.10 12.92 -5.44
CA ARG A 358 14.36 12.72 -4.20
C ARG A 358 15.27 12.20 -3.08
N CYS A 359 16.06 11.15 -3.33
CA CYS A 359 16.95 10.58 -2.31
C CYS A 359 18.09 11.52 -1.89
N ASP A 360 18.57 12.39 -2.79
CA ASP A 360 19.61 13.38 -2.47
C ASP A 360 19.12 14.48 -1.50
N GLN A 361 17.82 14.52 -1.20
CA GLN A 361 17.25 15.41 -0.18
C GLN A 361 17.23 14.79 1.22
N ALA A 362 17.51 13.48 1.34
CA ALA A 362 17.58 12.80 2.62
C ALA A 362 18.76 13.28 3.46
N SER A 363 18.67 13.08 4.77
CA SER A 363 19.76 13.36 5.71
C SER A 363 21.00 12.51 5.39
N PRO A 364 22.20 12.91 5.84
CA PRO A 364 23.41 12.10 5.67
C PRO A 364 23.29 10.67 6.22
N VAL A 365 22.49 10.48 7.27
CA VAL A 365 22.23 9.15 7.86
C VAL A 365 21.31 8.32 6.96
N GLY A 366 20.35 8.96 6.30
CA GLY A 366 19.30 8.29 5.53
C GLY A 366 19.58 8.08 4.06
N VAL A 367 20.48 8.86 3.44
CA VAL A 367 20.66 8.86 1.99
C VAL A 367 20.98 7.48 1.43
N ALA A 368 21.90 6.73 2.05
CA ALA A 368 22.26 5.38 1.60
C ALA A 368 21.07 4.40 1.69
N PHE A 369 20.23 4.52 2.72
CA PHE A 369 19.04 3.68 2.90
C PHE A 369 17.90 4.06 1.94
N CYS A 370 17.77 5.34 1.57
CA CYS A 370 16.86 5.76 0.50
C CYS A 370 17.24 5.10 -0.84
N TYR A 371 18.53 5.10 -1.19
CA TYR A 371 19.02 4.42 -2.39
C TYR A 371 18.84 2.90 -2.32
N GLN A 372 19.06 2.29 -1.15
CA GLN A 372 18.79 0.87 -0.92
C GLN A 372 17.31 0.53 -1.16
N GLY A 373 16.39 1.29 -0.58
CA GLY A 373 14.94 1.10 -0.76
C GLY A 373 14.49 1.31 -2.22
N ALA A 374 15.05 2.31 -2.90
CA ALA A 374 14.77 2.55 -4.31
C ALA A 374 15.24 1.40 -5.19
N ALA A 375 16.43 0.85 -4.93
CA ALA A 375 16.97 -0.32 -5.65
C ALA A 375 16.10 -1.56 -5.43
N ARG A 376 15.67 -1.81 -4.18
CA ARG A 376 14.75 -2.90 -3.86
C ARG A 376 13.44 -2.78 -4.64
N HIS A 377 12.87 -1.58 -4.72
CA HIS A 377 11.64 -1.33 -5.47
C HIS A 377 11.81 -1.43 -6.99
N LEU A 378 12.97 -1.03 -7.53
CA LEU A 378 13.27 -1.17 -8.97
C LEU A 378 13.49 -2.62 -9.38
N ALA A 379 13.93 -3.47 -8.45
CA ALA A 379 14.10 -4.90 -8.60
C ALA A 379 13.05 -5.63 -7.75
N TYR A 380 11.76 -5.33 -7.98
CA TYR A 380 10.68 -5.92 -7.20
C TYR A 380 10.52 -7.41 -7.47
N ALA A 381 10.73 -7.84 -8.72
CA ALA A 381 10.67 -9.24 -9.14
C ALA A 381 11.99 -9.73 -9.77
N PRO A 382 12.21 -11.06 -9.91
CA PRO A 382 13.41 -11.61 -10.55
C PRO A 382 13.68 -11.05 -11.96
N GLY A 383 12.64 -10.85 -12.76
CA GLY A 383 12.76 -10.25 -14.11
C GLY A 383 13.17 -8.79 -14.10
N GLU A 384 13.08 -8.11 -12.95
CA GLU A 384 13.40 -6.68 -12.80
C GLU A 384 14.75 -6.43 -12.12
N LEU A 385 15.47 -7.48 -11.69
CA LEU A 385 16.84 -7.39 -11.18
C LEU A 385 17.77 -6.54 -12.08
N PRO A 386 17.73 -6.64 -13.43
CA PRO A 386 18.56 -5.80 -14.29
C PRO A 386 18.29 -4.30 -14.13
N ARG A 387 17.05 -3.89 -13.85
CA ARG A 387 16.68 -2.48 -13.63
C ARG A 387 17.31 -1.96 -12.34
N GLY A 388 17.17 -2.69 -11.23
CA GLY A 388 17.82 -2.35 -9.97
C GLY A 388 19.35 -2.31 -10.07
N ALA A 389 19.95 -3.31 -10.72
CA ALA A 389 21.40 -3.35 -10.96
C ALA A 389 21.89 -2.16 -11.80
N ALA A 390 21.19 -1.81 -12.89
CA ALA A 390 21.52 -0.66 -13.71
C ALA A 390 21.42 0.66 -12.93
N PHE A 391 20.44 0.79 -12.04
CA PHE A 391 20.33 1.94 -11.16
C PHE A 391 21.52 2.04 -10.20
N CYS A 392 21.89 0.96 -9.50
CA CYS A 392 23.05 0.96 -8.61
C CYS A 392 24.36 1.24 -9.35
N LYS A 393 24.53 0.73 -10.59
CA LYS A 393 25.68 1.04 -11.45
C LYS A 393 25.77 2.52 -11.82
N SER A 394 24.64 3.23 -11.86
CA SER A 394 24.58 4.66 -12.18
C SER A 394 25.02 5.57 -11.03
N LEU A 395 25.23 5.02 -9.83
CA LEU A 395 25.67 5.76 -8.65
C LEU A 395 27.20 5.86 -8.61
N PRO A 396 27.77 6.98 -8.11
CA PRO A 396 29.20 7.10 -7.87
C PRO A 396 29.71 5.99 -6.94
N GLU A 397 30.99 5.62 -7.07
CA GLU A 397 31.62 4.70 -6.12
C GLU A 397 31.60 5.28 -4.70
N GLY A 398 31.26 4.45 -3.72
CA GLY A 398 31.16 4.86 -2.33
C GLY A 398 30.13 4.03 -1.56
N GLU A 399 29.90 4.43 -0.30
CA GLU A 399 28.99 3.74 0.61
C GLU A 399 27.57 3.62 0.08
N THR A 400 27.05 4.68 -0.56
CA THR A 400 25.71 4.68 -1.16
C THR A 400 25.56 3.61 -2.24
N ARG A 401 26.56 3.44 -3.12
CA ARG A 401 26.55 2.40 -4.14
C ARG A 401 26.65 1.01 -3.51
N THR A 402 27.52 0.82 -2.52
CA THR A 402 27.62 -0.44 -1.77
C THR A 402 26.28 -0.81 -1.12
N ARG A 403 25.62 0.13 -0.45
CA ARG A 403 24.30 -0.08 0.17
C ARG A 403 23.21 -0.36 -0.87
N CYS A 404 23.26 0.30 -2.03
CA CYS A 404 22.35 0.02 -3.14
C CYS A 404 22.44 -1.44 -3.60
N TRP A 405 23.66 -1.94 -3.80
CA TRP A 405 23.90 -3.34 -4.17
C TRP A 405 23.54 -4.34 -3.07
N ASP A 406 23.80 -4.00 -1.81
CA ASP A 406 23.29 -4.77 -0.66
C ASP A 406 21.75 -4.85 -0.68
N GLY A 407 21.06 -3.77 -1.02
CA GLY A 407 19.61 -3.76 -1.25
C GLY A 407 19.16 -4.71 -2.36
N LEU A 408 19.88 -4.74 -3.49
CA LEU A 408 19.62 -5.72 -4.55
C LEU A 408 19.82 -7.16 -4.05
N GLY A 409 20.86 -7.38 -3.24
CA GLY A 409 21.11 -8.64 -2.54
C GLY A 409 19.93 -9.07 -1.67
N LEU A 410 19.37 -8.16 -0.87
CA LEU A 410 18.21 -8.45 -0.02
C LEU A 410 17.00 -8.94 -0.82
N GLN A 411 16.74 -8.36 -2.01
CA GLN A 411 15.68 -8.86 -2.91
C GLN A 411 16.00 -10.26 -3.44
N ILE A 412 17.22 -10.48 -3.90
CA ILE A 412 17.70 -11.79 -4.36
C ILE A 412 17.54 -12.85 -3.25
N GLY A 413 17.81 -12.49 -2.00
CA GLY A 413 17.62 -13.36 -0.84
C GLY A 413 16.15 -13.75 -0.60
N GLY A 414 15.20 -12.89 -0.99
CA GLY A 414 13.76 -13.18 -0.98
C GLY A 414 13.25 -13.93 -2.21
N PHE A 415 13.98 -13.89 -3.33
CA PHE A 415 13.57 -14.54 -4.58
C PHE A 415 14.00 -15.99 -4.69
N PHE A 416 15.15 -16.33 -4.12
CA PHE A 416 15.75 -17.65 -4.28
C PHE A 416 16.01 -18.31 -2.92
N SER A 417 15.58 -19.56 -2.76
CA SER A 417 15.72 -20.28 -1.50
C SER A 417 17.14 -20.83 -1.28
N ASP A 418 17.91 -21.03 -2.34
CA ASP A 418 19.25 -21.61 -2.29
C ASP A 418 20.38 -20.58 -2.54
N SER A 419 21.48 -20.72 -1.81
CA SER A 419 22.62 -19.79 -1.90
C SER A 419 23.31 -19.77 -3.26
N ALA A 420 23.25 -20.86 -4.04
CA ALA A 420 23.91 -20.91 -5.34
C ALA A 420 23.17 -20.07 -6.38
N SER A 421 21.84 -20.09 -6.38
CA SER A 421 21.00 -19.21 -7.21
C SER A 421 21.16 -17.76 -6.80
N ARG A 422 21.20 -17.48 -5.49
CA ARG A 422 21.47 -16.13 -4.97
C ARG A 422 22.80 -15.57 -5.45
N GLN A 423 23.88 -16.35 -5.32
CA GLN A 423 25.21 -15.97 -5.82
C GLN A 423 25.18 -15.68 -7.33
N ARG A 424 24.53 -16.54 -8.13
CA ARG A 424 24.45 -16.36 -9.60
C ARG A 424 23.64 -15.13 -10.03
N ALA A 425 22.69 -14.69 -9.21
CA ALA A 425 21.89 -13.51 -9.50
C ALA A 425 22.65 -12.18 -9.25
N CYS A 426 23.70 -12.21 -8.42
CA CYS A 426 24.54 -11.04 -8.16
C CYS A 426 25.58 -10.83 -9.29
N GLN A 427 25.19 -10.11 -10.34
CA GLN A 427 26.03 -9.89 -11.53
C GLN A 427 26.49 -8.44 -11.70
N SER A 428 27.80 -8.22 -11.65
CA SER A 428 28.44 -6.94 -11.99
C SER A 428 29.86 -7.18 -12.49
N GLU A 429 30.34 -6.28 -13.35
CA GLU A 429 31.74 -6.25 -13.80
C GLU A 429 32.69 -5.75 -12.70
N ILE A 430 32.15 -5.17 -11.63
CA ILE A 430 32.92 -4.63 -10.50
C ILE A 430 32.85 -5.64 -9.33
N PRO A 431 33.98 -6.24 -8.91
CA PRO A 431 33.98 -7.24 -7.84
C PRO A 431 33.39 -6.74 -6.52
N ARG A 432 33.54 -5.45 -6.21
CA ARG A 432 33.02 -4.83 -4.99
C ARG A 432 31.48 -4.74 -4.98
N ASP A 433 30.87 -4.52 -6.14
CA ASP A 433 29.41 -4.53 -6.31
C ASP A 433 28.87 -5.95 -6.09
N VAL A 434 29.54 -6.96 -6.68
CA VAL A 434 29.19 -8.37 -6.50
C VAL A 434 29.27 -8.75 -5.03
N ALA A 435 30.35 -8.39 -4.34
CA ALA A 435 30.54 -8.69 -2.93
C ALA A 435 29.41 -8.12 -2.05
N ALA A 436 29.03 -6.85 -2.27
CA ALA A 436 27.94 -6.21 -1.53
C ALA A 436 26.58 -6.89 -1.79
N CYS A 437 26.29 -7.23 -3.05
CA CYS A 437 25.08 -7.98 -3.40
C CYS A 437 25.03 -9.37 -2.75
N VAL A 438 26.14 -10.10 -2.80
CA VAL A 438 26.26 -11.45 -2.23
C VAL A 438 26.07 -11.45 -0.73
N GLU A 439 26.63 -10.44 -0.05
CA GLU A 439 26.41 -10.20 1.39
C GLU A 439 24.93 -9.92 1.69
N GLY A 440 24.31 -9.00 0.97
CA GLY A 440 22.88 -8.70 1.13
C GLY A 440 21.97 -9.89 0.81
N ALA A 441 22.37 -10.76 -0.11
CA ALA A 441 21.65 -12.00 -0.43
C ALA A 441 21.80 -13.10 0.64
N GLY A 442 22.62 -12.88 1.67
CA GLY A 442 22.83 -13.85 2.74
C GLY A 442 23.53 -15.12 2.24
N VAL A 443 24.41 -15.00 1.25
CA VAL A 443 25.23 -16.13 0.79
C VAL A 443 26.40 -16.32 1.76
N PRO A 444 26.59 -17.51 2.35
CA PRO A 444 27.71 -17.77 3.25
C PRO A 444 29.06 -17.60 2.55
N ARG A 445 30.03 -16.97 3.21
CA ARG A 445 31.40 -16.73 2.69
C ARG A 445 32.19 -18.00 2.33
N SER A 446 31.71 -19.19 2.69
CA SER A 446 32.39 -20.47 2.49
C SER A 446 32.02 -21.21 1.21
N LEU A 447 31.15 -20.67 0.35
CA LEU A 447 30.83 -21.29 -0.94
C LEU A 447 31.92 -20.94 -1.98
N PRO A 448 32.67 -21.92 -2.51
CA PRO A 448 33.64 -21.65 -3.57
C PRO A 448 32.91 -21.12 -4.80
N VAL A 449 33.43 -20.04 -5.38
CA VAL A 449 33.09 -19.64 -6.75
C VAL A 449 33.50 -20.80 -7.64
N ARG A 450 32.51 -21.58 -8.12
CA ARG A 450 32.77 -22.52 -9.21
C ARG A 450 32.90 -21.67 -10.47
N ASP A 451 34.14 -21.38 -10.84
CA ASP A 451 34.48 -21.00 -12.21
C ASP A 451 33.84 -22.04 -13.14
N ARG A 452 32.95 -21.60 -14.04
CA ARG A 452 32.50 -22.46 -15.14
C ARG A 452 33.56 -22.39 -16.24
N PRO A 453 33.86 -23.53 -16.90
CA PRO A 453 34.83 -23.63 -17.98
C PRO A 453 34.42 -22.83 -19.23
#